data_AF-T1BDR1-F1
#
_entry.id   AF-T1BDR1-F1
#
_cell.length_a   1.000
_cell.length_b   1.000
_cell.length_c   1.000
_cell.angle_alpha   90.00
_cell.angle_beta   90.00
_cell.angle_gamma   90.00
#
_symmetry.space_group_name_H-M   'P 1'
#
loop_
_entity.id
_entity.type
_entity.pdbx_description
1 polymer ?
#
loop_
_entity_poly.entity_id
_entity_poly.type
_entity_poly.pdbx_seq_one_letter_code
_entity_poly.pdbx_strand_id
1 'polypeptide(L)' 'KLIDVYAAVLPSLEFKPSVHVSYGEKVLSIKDGLPKMKDFPKEMGGSGELLPE' A
#
# COMPACT_ATOMS: atom_id res chain seq x y z
N LYS A 1 7.84 4.16 -15.39
CA LYS A 1 6.50 3.55 -15.65
C LYS A 1 6.29 2.49 -14.60
N LEU A 2 5.29 2.67 -13.74
CA LEU A 2 4.91 1.68 -12.74
C LEU A 2 3.78 0.80 -13.30
N ILE A 3 3.83 -0.49 -13.02
CA ILE A 3 2.79 -1.45 -13.41
C ILE A 3 2.41 -2.18 -12.13
N ASP A 4 1.16 -2.05 -11.72
CA ASP A 4 0.60 -2.82 -10.62
C ASP A 4 0.20 -4.21 -11.13
N VAL A 5 0.64 -5.25 -10.43
CA VAL A 5 0.33 -6.64 -10.72
C VAL A 5 -0.24 -7.26 -9.45
N TYR A 6 -1.50 -7.67 -9.54
CA TYR A 6 -2.19 -8.29 -8.40
C TYR A 6 -1.48 -9.57 -7.97
N ALA A 7 -0.90 -9.60 -6.78
CA ALA A 7 0.00 -10.66 -6.33
C ALA A 7 -0.61 -12.08 -6.42
N ALA A 8 -1.92 -12.23 -6.22
CA ALA A 8 -2.58 -13.54 -6.27
C ALA A 8 -2.57 -14.20 -7.66
N VAL A 9 -2.27 -13.45 -8.74
CA VAL A 9 -2.11 -14.03 -10.09
C VAL A 9 -0.75 -14.70 -10.30
N LEU A 10 0.18 -14.56 -9.35
CA LEU A 10 1.53 -15.09 -9.41
C LEU A 10 1.64 -16.32 -8.46
N PRO A 11 1.44 -17.55 -8.96
CA PRO A 11 1.23 -18.73 -8.10
C PRO A 11 2.45 -19.12 -7.27
N SER A 12 3.66 -18.74 -7.70
CA SER A 12 4.92 -19.05 -6.99
C SER A 12 5.48 -17.87 -6.19
N LEU A 13 4.77 -16.73 -6.15
CA LEU A 13 5.24 -15.56 -5.41
C LEU A 13 4.86 -15.68 -3.94
N GLU A 14 5.85 -15.75 -3.05
CA GLU A 14 5.62 -15.56 -1.62
C GLU A 14 5.30 -14.08 -1.37
N PHE A 15 4.03 -13.77 -1.14
CA PHE A 15 3.58 -12.40 -0.96
C PHE A 15 3.90 -11.88 0.45
N LYS A 16 4.74 -10.85 0.53
CA LYS A 16 5.08 -10.12 1.77
C LYS A 16 4.66 -8.66 1.63
N PRO A 17 3.49 -8.25 2.16
CA PRO A 17 3.04 -6.87 2.07
C PRO A 17 3.96 -5.96 2.88
N SER A 18 4.20 -4.75 2.39
CA SER A 18 5.10 -3.78 3.00
C SER A 18 4.48 -2.42 3.29
N VAL A 19 3.37 -2.06 2.63
CA VAL A 19 2.74 -0.75 2.74
C VAL A 19 1.27 -0.81 2.33
N HIS A 20 0.43 -0.03 3.00
CA HIS A 20 -0.92 0.27 2.53
C HIS A 20 -0.91 1.59 1.78
N VAL A 21 -1.32 1.57 0.52
CA VAL A 21 -1.55 2.78 -0.29
C VAL A 21 -3.04 3.13 -0.31
N SER A 22 -3.37 4.40 -0.55
CA SER A 22 -4.75 4.93 -0.53
C SER A 22 -5.50 4.69 0.79
N TYR A 23 -4.77 4.64 1.92
CA TYR A 23 -5.34 4.37 3.25
C TYR A 23 -6.19 5.54 3.78
N GLY A 24 -6.17 6.71 3.12
CA GLY A 24 -7.06 7.84 3.41
C GLY A 24 -8.53 7.56 3.09
N GLU A 25 -8.79 6.66 2.15
CA GLU A 25 -10.14 6.28 1.71
C GLU A 25 -10.60 4.93 2.32
N LYS A 26 -9.88 4.43 3.33
CA LYS A 26 -10.20 3.14 3.95
C LYS A 26 -11.57 3.15 4.61
N VAL A 27 -12.25 2.01 4.52
CA VAL A 27 -13.48 1.73 5.28
C VAL A 27 -13.16 1.01 6.60
N LEU A 28 -12.09 0.22 6.62
CA LEU A 28 -11.66 -0.56 7.78
C LEU A 28 -10.21 -0.24 8.12
N SER A 29 -9.95 0.06 9.40
CA SER A 29 -8.57 0.21 9.91
C SER A 29 -7.93 -1.15 10.15
N ILE A 30 -6.74 -1.34 9.60
CA ILE A 30 -5.94 -2.56 9.72
C ILE A 30 -4.73 -2.26 10.59
N LYS A 31 -4.67 -2.90 11.76
CA LYS A 31 -3.58 -2.75 12.73
C LYS A 31 -2.57 -3.90 12.58
N ASP A 32 -1.67 -3.76 11.62
CA ASP A 32 -0.66 -4.75 11.25
C ASP A 32 0.78 -4.22 11.37
N GLY A 33 0.97 -3.01 11.89
CA GLY A 33 2.26 -2.34 12.03
C GLY A 33 2.89 -1.87 10.71
N LEU A 34 2.21 -2.04 9.57
CA LEU A 34 2.73 -1.59 8.28
C LEU A 34 2.45 -0.09 8.05
N PRO A 35 3.35 0.64 7.35
CA PRO A 35 3.13 2.02 6.96
C PRO A 35 1.81 2.24 6.22
N LYS A 36 1.10 3.31 6.59
CA LYS A 36 -0.21 3.66 6.05
C LYS A 36 -0.12 4.94 5.23
N MET A 37 0.00 4.84 3.92
CA MET A 37 0.06 6.02 3.05
C MET A 37 -1.34 6.57 2.81
N LYS A 38 -1.52 7.89 2.94
CA LYS A 38 -2.79 8.55 2.61
C LYS A 38 -3.21 8.28 1.17
N ASP A 39 -2.27 8.44 0.24
CA ASP A 39 -2.39 8.14 -1.19
C ASP A 39 -1.21 7.24 -1.63
N PHE A 40 -0.27 7.75 -2.43
CA PHE A 40 0.91 7.03 -2.91
C PHE A 40 2.20 7.61 -2.32
N PRO A 41 3.30 6.83 -2.30
CA PRO A 41 4.64 7.34 -2.06
C PRO A 41 5.01 8.49 -3.00
N LYS A 42 5.87 9.40 -2.54
CA LYS A 42 6.29 10.57 -3.31
C LYS A 42 7.02 10.18 -4.60
N GLU A 43 7.80 9.11 -4.55
CA GLU A 43 8.53 8.52 -5.67
C GLU A 43 7.58 7.93 -6.73
N MET A 44 6.34 7.62 -6.34
CA MET A 44 5.25 7.17 -7.22
C MET A 44 4.33 8.32 -7.68
N GLY A 45 4.64 9.56 -7.31
CA GLY A 45 3.86 10.75 -7.68
C GLY A 45 2.69 11.08 -6.74
N GLY A 46 2.63 10.46 -5.56
CA GLY A 46 1.65 10.82 -4.51
C GLY A 46 2.17 11.87 -3.53
N SER A 47 1.39 12.11 -2.47
CA SER A 47 1.75 13.07 -1.41
C SER A 47 2.94 12.61 -0.56
N GLY A 48 3.12 11.30 -0.40
CA GLY A 48 4.08 10.75 0.56
C GLY A 48 3.65 10.87 2.03
N GLU A 49 2.41 11.31 2.31
CA GLU A 49 1.91 11.49 3.67
C GLU A 49 1.56 10.13 4.32
N LEU A 50 2.04 9.93 5.54
CA LEU A 50 1.66 8.80 6.38
C LEU A 50 0.46 9.17 7.25
N LEU A 51 -0.42 8.19 7.46
CA LEU A 51 -1.53 8.25 8.38
C LEU A 51 -1.21 7.44 9.64
N PRO A 52 -1.85 7.79 10.78
CA PRO A 52 -1.82 6.95 11.97
C PRO A 52 -2.39 5.56 11.70
N GLU A 53 -1.95 4.60 12.50
CA GLU A 53 -2.44 3.23 12.48
C GLU A 53 -3.85 3.07 13.07
#